data_AF-A0A523RBM4-F1
#
_entry.id   AF-A0A523RBM4-F1
#
_cell.length_a   1.000
_cell.length_b   1.000
_cell.length_c   1.000
_cell.angle_alpha   90.00
_cell.angle_beta   90.00
_cell.angle_gamma   90.00
#
_symmetry.space_group_name_H-M   'P 1'
#
loop_
_entity.id
_entity.type
_entity.pdbx_description
1 polymer ?
#
loop_
_entity_poly.entity_id
_entity_poly.type
_entity_poly.pdbx_seq_one_letter_code
_entity_poly.pdbx_strand_id
1 'polypeptide(L)'
;MKVKKGDMYISIVLLFLLMSGFSSNVHAVGYQNGIKTNDELIWNCHFCDDNKMDELFGEFWNDAGIFENLSTNRRMKWRLNMVEENSTTLSALFSIWMWRVEDNWGAQDNNSKILYLKNPILYPSGFNFTNTLPFIPFWLPVPVGEYLGEIPLGEIYDVDNRVLPTLNVQITKDSIHHNEPTETVYFIAVYNTNGILSSFKLYTSGNVVIVDISLESLPIIAIVSTIGLVLAFVCSIVLYIKKKRIN
;
A
#
# COMPACT_ATOMS: atom_id res chain seq x y z
N MET A 1 10.38 18.85 -48.98
CA MET A 1 9.61 19.49 -47.89
C MET A 1 10.59 20.36 -47.09
N LYS A 2 10.53 21.70 -47.18
CA LYS A 2 11.44 22.59 -46.45
C LYS A 2 10.87 22.80 -45.05
N VAL A 3 11.44 22.11 -44.05
CA VAL A 3 11.16 22.39 -42.64
C VAL A 3 11.55 23.86 -42.39
N LYS A 4 10.61 24.69 -41.94
CA LYS A 4 10.91 26.09 -41.62
C LYS A 4 11.85 26.08 -40.43
N LYS A 5 12.94 26.86 -40.48
CA LYS A 5 13.95 26.91 -39.42
C LYS A 5 13.35 27.13 -38.02
N GLY A 6 12.23 27.87 -37.91
CA GLY A 6 11.52 28.09 -36.65
C GLY A 6 10.96 26.81 -36.01
N ASP A 7 10.49 25.84 -36.79
CA ASP A 7 9.92 24.59 -36.27
C ASP A 7 11.00 23.72 -35.62
N MET A 8 12.24 23.76 -36.15
CA MET A 8 13.38 23.03 -35.61
C MET A 8 13.85 23.60 -34.26
N TYR A 9 13.86 24.93 -34.11
CA TYR A 9 14.21 25.57 -32.84
C TYR A 9 13.19 25.25 -31.74
N ILE A 10 11.89 25.23 -32.07
CA ILE A 10 10.84 24.88 -31.13
C ILE A 10 11.00 23.43 -30.67
N SER A 11 11.27 22.49 -31.57
CA SER A 11 11.49 21.09 -31.21
C SER A 11 12.72 20.89 -30.31
N ILE A 12 13.82 21.60 -30.57
CA ILE A 12 15.05 21.52 -29.75
C ILE A 12 14.82 22.10 -28.35
N VAL A 13 14.12 23.23 -28.24
CA VAL A 13 13.76 23.83 -26.94
C VAL A 13 12.81 22.92 -26.16
N LEU A 14 11.85 22.27 -26.84
CA LEU A 14 10.95 21.31 -26.21
C LEU A 14 11.72 20.08 -25.70
N LEU A 15 12.69 19.59 -26.47
CA LEU A 15 13.54 18.47 -26.09
C LEU A 15 14.43 18.83 -24.90
N PHE A 16 14.96 20.05 -24.86
CA PHE A 16 15.76 20.54 -23.74
C PHE A 16 14.93 20.74 -22.47
N LEU A 17 13.69 21.23 -22.59
CA LEU A 17 12.74 21.33 -21.48
C LEU A 17 12.32 19.95 -20.95
N LEU A 18 12.16 18.97 -21.84
CA LEU A 18 11.92 17.58 -21.44
C LEU A 18 13.15 17.04 -20.69
N MET A 19 14.36 17.20 -21.22
CA MET A 19 15.58 16.67 -20.61
C MET A 19 15.98 17.37 -19.30
N SER A 20 15.77 18.68 -19.17
CA SER A 20 16.05 19.41 -17.92
C SER A 20 15.01 19.17 -16.83
N GLY A 21 13.81 18.71 -17.20
CA GLY A 21 12.78 18.27 -16.24
C GLY A 21 13.07 16.91 -15.59
N PHE A 22 14.03 16.13 -16.10
CA PHE A 22 14.37 14.79 -15.61
C PHE A 22 15.72 14.70 -14.89
N SER A 23 16.29 15.82 -14.40
CA SER A 23 17.42 15.71 -13.47
C SER A 23 16.92 15.13 -12.14
N SER A 24 16.89 13.81 -12.03
CA SER A 24 16.71 13.12 -10.76
C SER A 24 17.93 13.43 -9.92
N ASN A 25 17.79 14.34 -8.95
CA ASN A 25 18.75 14.45 -7.86
C ASN A 25 18.70 13.11 -7.13
N VAL A 26 19.66 12.22 -7.41
CA VAL A 26 19.88 11.00 -6.64
C VAL A 26 20.48 11.43 -5.31
N HIS A 27 19.63 11.91 -4.41
CA HIS A 27 19.97 11.90 -3.01
C HIS A 27 19.97 10.43 -2.58
N ALA A 28 21.00 10.00 -1.85
CA ALA A 28 20.91 8.79 -1.03
C ALA A 28 19.87 9.09 0.06
N VAL A 29 18.59 8.98 -0.30
CA VAL A 29 17.47 9.21 0.59
C VAL A 29 17.42 7.98 1.51
N GLY A 30 17.86 8.13 2.75
CA GLY A 30 17.63 7.10 3.76
C GLY A 30 16.14 6.79 3.89
N TYR A 31 15.79 5.64 4.45
CA TYR A 31 14.40 5.21 4.56
C TYR A 31 13.52 6.23 5.29
N GLN A 32 12.39 6.54 4.68
CA GLN A 32 11.48 7.61 5.11
C GLN A 32 10.05 7.14 5.29
N ASN A 33 9.22 8.01 5.84
CA ASN A 33 7.80 7.81 5.91
C ASN A 33 7.10 8.22 4.61
N GLY A 34 6.28 7.32 4.04
CA GLY A 34 5.52 7.58 2.82
C GLY A 34 4.13 8.18 3.01
N ILE A 35 3.65 8.35 4.26
CA ILE A 35 2.32 8.91 4.58
C ILE A 35 2.41 10.23 5.34
N LYS A 36 1.36 11.04 5.34
CA LYS A 36 1.32 12.34 6.02
C LYS A 36 0.36 12.32 7.20
N THR A 37 0.64 13.16 8.19
CA THR A 37 -0.27 13.38 9.32
C THR A 37 -1.65 13.80 8.80
N ASN A 38 -2.70 13.23 9.39
CA ASN A 38 -4.10 13.33 8.99
C ASN A 38 -4.48 12.59 7.70
N ASP A 39 -3.58 11.82 7.09
CA ASP A 39 -3.99 10.91 6.01
C ASP A 39 -4.99 9.89 6.55
N GLU A 40 -6.01 9.64 5.74
CA GLU A 40 -7.05 8.65 6.01
C GLU A 40 -6.90 7.51 5.02
N LEU A 41 -6.77 6.31 5.56
CA LEU A 41 -6.63 5.09 4.80
C LEU A 41 -7.83 4.22 5.14
N ILE A 42 -8.54 3.75 4.11
CA ILE A 42 -9.71 2.89 4.30
C ILE A 42 -9.45 1.58 3.58
N TRP A 43 -9.63 0.47 4.26
CA TRP A 43 -9.60 -0.86 3.70
C TRP A 43 -11.01 -1.47 3.73
N ASN A 44 -11.31 -2.24 2.70
CA ASN A 44 -12.54 -3.01 2.59
C ASN A 44 -12.20 -4.50 2.67
N CYS A 45 -12.88 -5.22 3.56
CA CYS A 45 -12.86 -6.67 3.61
C CYS A 45 -13.96 -7.20 2.68
N HIS A 46 -13.54 -7.68 1.50
CA HIS A 46 -14.44 -8.23 0.50
C HIS A 46 -14.92 -9.63 0.88
N PHE A 47 -14.05 -10.40 1.53
CA PHE A 47 -14.33 -11.75 1.95
C PHE A 47 -13.54 -12.09 3.20
N CYS A 48 -14.21 -12.75 4.15
CA CYS A 48 -13.64 -13.34 5.35
C CYS A 48 -14.50 -14.55 5.72
N ASP A 49 -13.91 -15.75 5.63
CA ASP A 49 -14.53 -16.98 6.12
C ASP A 49 -14.13 -17.19 7.59
N ASP A 50 -14.95 -16.66 8.49
CA ASP A 50 -14.69 -16.68 9.93
C ASP A 50 -14.57 -18.12 10.45
N ASN A 51 -15.41 -19.06 9.98
CA ASN A 51 -15.34 -20.46 10.38
C ASN A 51 -13.99 -21.09 9.99
N LYS A 52 -13.50 -20.76 8.79
CA LYS A 52 -12.22 -21.28 8.32
C LYS A 52 -11.05 -20.63 9.07
N MET A 53 -11.16 -19.36 9.43
CA MET A 53 -10.18 -18.69 10.28
C MET A 53 -10.13 -19.30 11.70
N ASP A 54 -11.28 -19.61 12.29
CA ASP A 54 -11.38 -20.30 13.59
C ASP A 54 -10.76 -21.70 13.52
N GLU A 55 -10.99 -22.45 12.43
CA GLU A 55 -10.38 -23.76 12.21
C GLU A 55 -8.85 -23.66 12.07
N LEU A 56 -8.33 -22.58 11.49
CA LEU A 56 -6.91 -22.42 11.23
C LEU A 56 -6.13 -21.88 12.44
N PHE A 57 -6.67 -20.87 13.11
CA PHE A 57 -5.93 -20.07 14.10
C PHE A 57 -6.62 -20.02 15.48
N GLY A 58 -7.71 -20.77 15.67
CA GLY A 58 -8.51 -20.77 16.90
C GLY A 58 -9.44 -19.55 17.02
N GLU A 59 -10.45 -19.64 17.88
CA GLU A 59 -11.57 -18.67 17.98
C GLU A 59 -11.17 -17.22 18.37
N PHE A 60 -9.92 -16.99 18.77
CA PHE A 60 -9.43 -15.68 19.23
C PHE A 60 -8.53 -14.97 18.20
N TRP A 61 -8.48 -15.46 16.96
CA TRP A 61 -7.66 -14.85 15.90
C TRP A 61 -8.04 -13.39 15.60
N ASN A 62 -9.29 -13.01 15.90
CA ASN A 62 -9.89 -11.71 15.66
C ASN A 62 -9.92 -10.80 16.90
N ASP A 63 -9.16 -11.12 17.96
CA ASP A 63 -9.13 -10.33 19.20
C ASP A 63 -7.93 -9.38 19.29
N ALA A 64 -7.00 -9.42 18.34
CA ALA A 64 -5.77 -8.65 18.42
C ALA A 64 -5.38 -7.98 17.10
N GLY A 65 -4.88 -6.77 17.23
CA GLY A 65 -4.25 -6.02 16.14
C GLY A 65 -5.26 -5.60 15.07
N ILE A 66 -4.95 -5.95 13.84
CA ILE A 66 -5.65 -5.46 12.65
C ILE A 66 -6.75 -6.41 12.17
N PHE A 67 -6.81 -7.61 12.75
CA PHE A 67 -7.94 -8.54 12.57
C PHE A 67 -9.00 -8.39 13.62
N GLU A 68 -8.82 -7.44 14.55
CA GLU A 68 -9.85 -7.06 15.49
C GLU A 68 -11.17 -6.88 14.73
N ASN A 69 -12.19 -7.66 15.09
CA ASN A 69 -13.52 -7.61 14.48
C ASN A 69 -13.58 -7.74 12.94
N LEU A 70 -12.58 -8.35 12.28
CA LEU A 70 -12.63 -8.60 10.84
C LEU A 70 -13.80 -9.52 10.51
N SER A 71 -14.58 -9.17 9.49
CA SER A 71 -15.61 -10.05 8.91
C SER A 71 -15.99 -9.55 7.52
N THR A 72 -16.66 -10.40 6.75
CA THR A 72 -17.11 -10.09 5.39
C THR A 72 -17.95 -8.80 5.37
N ASN A 73 -17.72 -7.93 4.36
CA ASN A 73 -18.39 -6.65 4.17
C ASN A 73 -18.18 -5.65 5.32
N ARG A 74 -17.04 -5.73 6.01
CA ARG A 74 -16.58 -4.65 6.91
C ARG A 74 -15.56 -3.76 6.27
N ARG A 75 -15.50 -2.53 6.78
CA ARG A 75 -14.51 -1.52 6.44
C ARG A 75 -13.68 -1.19 7.67
N MET A 76 -12.42 -0.89 7.43
CA MET A 76 -11.48 -0.44 8.45
C MET A 76 -10.88 0.88 8.00
N LYS A 77 -10.96 1.91 8.84
CA LYS A 77 -10.31 3.21 8.61
C LYS A 77 -9.20 3.38 9.59
N TRP A 78 -8.04 3.75 9.09
CA TRP A 78 -6.97 4.29 9.91
C TRP A 78 -6.81 5.77 9.61
N ARG A 79 -6.69 6.57 10.67
CA ARG A 79 -6.26 7.96 10.57
C ARG A 79 -4.88 8.07 11.20
N LEU A 80 -3.92 8.58 10.44
CA LEU A 80 -2.59 8.85 10.95
C LEU A 80 -2.64 10.10 11.83
N ASN A 81 -2.44 9.94 13.14
CA ASN A 81 -2.47 11.03 14.09
C ASN A 81 -1.14 11.77 14.17
N MET A 82 -0.04 11.02 14.11
CA MET A 82 1.30 11.57 14.29
C MET A 82 2.34 10.64 13.70
N VAL A 83 3.40 11.24 13.16
CA VAL A 83 4.63 10.55 12.77
C VAL A 83 5.78 11.14 13.56
N GLU A 84 6.51 10.28 14.24
CA GLU A 84 7.75 10.62 14.93
C GLU A 84 8.91 10.00 14.17
N GLU A 85 9.79 10.84 13.64
CA GLU A 85 10.98 10.44 12.94
C GLU A 85 12.21 10.90 13.72
N ASN A 86 13.05 9.96 14.16
CA ASN A 86 14.34 10.26 14.78
C ASN A 86 15.49 9.74 13.89
N SER A 87 16.74 9.87 14.34
CA SER A 87 17.91 9.40 13.60
C SER A 87 17.92 7.89 13.36
N THR A 88 17.33 7.10 14.26
CA THR A 88 17.38 5.62 14.23
C THR A 88 16.02 4.96 13.98
N THR A 89 14.92 5.63 14.27
CA THR A 89 13.58 5.03 14.25
C THR A 89 12.59 5.89 13.48
N LEU A 90 11.57 5.22 12.98
CA LEU A 90 10.38 5.80 12.40
C LEU A 90 9.17 5.20 13.11
N SER A 91 8.30 6.04 13.67
CA SER A 91 7.09 5.55 14.31
C SER A 91 5.86 6.36 13.91
N ALA A 92 4.73 5.67 13.84
CA ALA A 92 3.47 6.22 13.42
C ALA A 92 2.37 5.82 14.40
N LEU A 93 1.55 6.78 14.80
CA LEU A 93 0.41 6.60 15.68
C LEU A 93 -0.88 6.70 14.87
N PHE A 94 -1.73 5.68 14.98
CA PHE A 94 -2.98 5.56 14.24
C PHE A 94 -4.16 5.48 15.18
N SER A 95 -5.26 6.12 14.80
CA SER A 95 -6.59 5.81 15.31
C SER A 95 -7.30 4.88 14.34
N ILE A 96 -8.02 3.90 14.88
CA ILE A 96 -8.67 2.84 14.11
C ILE A 96 -10.19 2.93 14.33
N TRP A 97 -10.94 2.81 13.23
CA TRP A 97 -12.39 2.64 13.21
C TRP A 97 -12.74 1.41 12.37
N MET A 98 -13.76 0.67 12.80
CA MET A 98 -14.28 -0.51 12.12
C MET A 98 -15.80 -0.44 12.08
N TRP A 99 -16.38 -0.64 10.89
CA TRP A 99 -17.84 -0.59 10.72
C TRP A 99 -18.28 -1.46 9.55
N ARG A 100 -19.59 -1.74 9.45
CA ARG A 100 -20.15 -2.45 8.29
C ARG A 100 -20.29 -1.49 7.12
N VAL A 101 -20.14 -1.98 5.89
CA VAL A 101 -20.26 -1.15 4.68
C VAL A 101 -21.59 -0.36 4.63
N GLU A 102 -22.66 -0.93 5.19
CA GLU A 102 -24.01 -0.35 5.20
C GLU A 102 -24.23 0.72 6.30
N ASP A 103 -23.35 0.79 7.30
CA ASP A 103 -23.51 1.66 8.46
C ASP A 103 -22.77 3.00 8.28
N ASN A 104 -23.29 4.04 8.92
CA ASN A 104 -22.54 5.29 9.09
C ASN A 104 -21.37 5.08 10.06
N TRP A 105 -20.32 5.88 9.89
CA TRP A 105 -19.13 5.81 10.76
C TRP A 105 -19.52 5.94 12.24
N GLY A 106 -19.07 4.97 13.03
CA GLY A 106 -19.28 4.93 14.47
C GLY A 106 -18.21 5.70 15.26
N ALA A 107 -18.14 5.39 16.56
CA ALA A 107 -17.07 5.89 17.43
C ALA A 107 -15.72 5.27 17.07
N GLN A 108 -14.63 5.87 17.54
CA GLN A 108 -13.28 5.31 17.42
C GLN A 108 -13.16 4.05 18.28
N ASP A 109 -12.61 2.98 17.71
CA ASP A 109 -12.46 1.69 18.39
C ASP A 109 -11.14 1.61 19.14
N ASN A 110 -10.02 1.95 18.49
CA ASN A 110 -8.69 1.67 19.04
C ASN A 110 -7.63 2.72 18.66
N ASN A 111 -6.47 2.66 19.32
CA ASN A 111 -5.24 3.37 18.96
C ASN A 111 -4.09 2.37 18.83
N SER A 112 -3.28 2.51 17.78
CA SER A 112 -2.11 1.66 17.57
C SER A 112 -0.87 2.49 17.26
N LYS A 113 0.29 2.07 17.77
CA LYS A 113 1.60 2.66 17.46
C LYS A 113 2.46 1.62 16.77
N ILE A 114 2.89 1.90 15.55
CA ILE A 114 3.83 1.07 14.80
C ILE A 114 5.20 1.75 14.84
N LEU A 115 6.26 0.96 15.07
CA LEU A 115 7.64 1.45 15.11
C LEU A 115 8.54 0.56 14.26
N TYR A 116 9.37 1.20 13.46
CA TYR A 116 10.38 0.58 12.62
C TYR A 116 11.76 1.19 12.84
N LEU A 117 12.79 0.37 12.70
CA LEU A 117 14.17 0.82 12.59
C LEU A 117 14.39 1.41 11.20
N LYS A 118 15.06 2.56 11.13
CA LYS A 118 15.44 3.15 9.84
C LYS A 118 16.50 2.33 9.14
N ASN A 119 17.42 1.70 9.86
CA ASN A 119 18.40 0.82 9.26
C ASN A 119 17.91 -0.64 9.39
N PRO A 120 17.44 -1.27 8.30
CA PRO A 120 16.88 -2.63 8.33
C PRO A 120 17.92 -3.71 8.69
N ILE A 121 19.21 -3.45 8.50
CA ILE A 121 20.27 -4.39 8.88
C ILE A 121 20.36 -4.57 10.40
N LEU A 122 19.79 -3.62 11.17
CA LEU A 122 19.78 -3.69 12.64
C LEU A 122 18.72 -4.63 13.21
N TYR A 123 17.81 -5.18 12.39
CA TYR A 123 16.89 -6.22 12.87
C TYR A 123 17.65 -7.52 13.18
N PRO A 124 17.18 -8.31 14.15
CA PRO A 124 17.75 -9.62 14.44
C PRO A 124 17.61 -10.56 13.23
N SER A 125 18.55 -11.48 13.06
CA SER A 125 18.46 -12.51 12.01
C SER A 125 17.23 -13.40 12.23
N GLY A 126 16.51 -13.70 11.14
CA GLY A 126 15.25 -14.43 11.22
C GLY A 126 14.12 -13.56 11.77
N PHE A 127 14.18 -12.24 11.52
CA PHE A 127 13.13 -11.33 11.96
C PHE A 127 11.81 -11.73 11.32
N ASN A 128 10.78 -11.81 12.15
CA ASN A 128 9.43 -12.09 11.70
C ASN A 128 8.50 -11.00 12.23
N PHE A 129 7.46 -10.69 11.48
CA PHE A 129 6.41 -9.77 11.92
C PHE A 129 5.42 -10.47 12.90
N THR A 130 5.87 -11.51 13.62
CA THR A 130 5.03 -12.57 14.21
C THR A 130 4.35 -12.28 15.53
N ASN A 131 4.45 -11.06 16.05
CA ASN A 131 3.85 -10.78 17.36
C ASN A 131 2.32 -10.66 17.30
N THR A 132 1.73 -10.54 16.11
CA THR A 132 0.28 -10.53 15.87
C THR A 132 -0.03 -11.02 14.44
N LEU A 133 -1.04 -11.86 14.28
CA LEU A 133 -1.68 -12.12 12.98
C LEU A 133 -2.03 -10.77 12.30
N PRO A 134 -1.88 -10.63 10.96
CA PRO A 134 -1.56 -11.64 9.94
C PRO A 134 -0.07 -11.87 9.63
N PHE A 135 0.85 -11.63 10.57
CA PHE A 135 2.29 -11.82 10.29
C PHE A 135 2.83 -10.94 9.16
N ILE A 136 2.12 -9.86 8.81
CA ILE A 136 2.52 -8.88 7.79
C ILE A 136 2.32 -7.45 8.31
N PRO A 137 3.16 -6.49 7.88
CA PRO A 137 3.00 -5.08 8.23
C PRO A 137 1.96 -4.39 7.34
N PHE A 138 1.26 -3.38 7.87
CA PHE A 138 0.26 -2.57 7.13
C PHE A 138 0.85 -1.29 6.54
N TRP A 139 1.91 -0.83 7.18
CA TRP A 139 2.68 0.33 6.80
C TRP A 139 4.16 -0.06 6.86
N LEU A 140 4.94 0.43 5.91
CA LEU A 140 6.38 0.19 5.82
C LEU A 140 7.09 1.51 5.46
N PRO A 141 8.34 1.70 5.91
CA PRO A 141 9.21 2.73 5.37
C PRO A 141 9.39 2.60 3.86
N VAL A 142 9.57 3.73 3.19
CA VAL A 142 9.84 3.80 1.75
C VAL A 142 11.33 4.06 1.48
N PRO A 143 11.91 3.49 0.41
CA PRO A 143 11.30 2.61 -0.59
C PRO A 143 11.04 1.20 -0.05
N VAL A 144 9.81 0.69 -0.21
CA VAL A 144 9.36 -0.56 0.44
C VAL A 144 10.18 -1.77 0.02
N GLY A 145 10.46 -1.89 -1.27
CA GLY A 145 11.15 -3.07 -1.80
C GLY A 145 12.59 -3.17 -1.31
N GLU A 146 13.32 -2.05 -1.31
CA GLU A 146 14.67 -1.97 -0.74
C GLU A 146 14.62 -2.24 0.77
N TYR A 147 13.67 -1.61 1.47
CA TYR A 147 13.52 -1.78 2.91
C TYR A 147 13.28 -3.24 3.29
N LEU A 148 12.29 -3.90 2.69
CA LEU A 148 12.00 -5.31 2.96
C LEU A 148 13.14 -6.24 2.52
N GLY A 149 13.83 -5.93 1.43
CA GLY A 149 14.94 -6.74 0.93
C GLY A 149 16.19 -6.70 1.81
N GLU A 150 16.38 -5.64 2.59
CA GLU A 150 17.50 -5.51 3.52
C GLU A 150 17.20 -6.01 4.95
N ILE A 151 15.92 -6.23 5.30
CA ILE A 151 15.59 -6.86 6.58
C ILE A 151 16.02 -8.34 6.50
N PRO A 152 16.77 -8.86 7.48
CA PRO A 152 17.09 -10.28 7.57
C PRO A 152 15.85 -11.10 8.01
N LEU A 153 14.85 -11.16 7.15
CA LEU A 153 13.57 -11.85 7.37
C LEU A 153 13.76 -13.36 7.56
N GLY A 154 12.86 -13.99 8.32
CA GLY A 154 12.82 -15.45 8.45
C GLY A 154 12.41 -16.17 7.16
N GLU A 155 12.66 -17.47 7.11
CA GLU A 155 12.47 -18.32 5.90
C GLU A 155 11.02 -18.41 5.41
N ILE A 156 10.05 -18.02 6.24
CA ILE A 156 8.63 -18.01 5.87
C ILE A 156 8.29 -16.83 4.94
N TYR A 157 9.17 -15.84 4.81
CA TYR A 157 8.96 -14.63 4.03
C TYR A 157 9.72 -14.66 2.71
N ASP A 158 9.04 -14.31 1.63
CA ASP A 158 9.61 -14.10 0.30
C ASP A 158 9.21 -12.72 -0.22
N VAL A 159 10.21 -11.93 -0.65
CA VAL A 159 10.02 -10.54 -1.08
C VAL A 159 10.16 -10.47 -2.60
N ASP A 160 9.06 -10.15 -3.29
CA ASP A 160 9.06 -9.88 -4.73
C ASP A 160 8.93 -8.38 -5.02
N ASN A 161 9.97 -7.81 -5.63
CA ASN A 161 10.06 -6.39 -5.97
C ASN A 161 10.07 -6.12 -7.48
N ARG A 162 9.72 -7.09 -8.32
CA ARG A 162 9.83 -6.96 -9.78
C ARG A 162 8.81 -6.00 -10.41
N VAL A 163 7.63 -5.87 -9.80
CA VAL A 163 6.53 -5.04 -10.32
C VAL A 163 5.99 -4.10 -9.23
N LEU A 164 5.41 -4.67 -8.17
CA LEU A 164 5.00 -3.98 -6.96
C LEU A 164 5.64 -4.69 -5.78
N PRO A 165 6.12 -3.96 -4.75
CA PRO A 165 6.64 -4.59 -3.55
C PRO A 165 5.58 -5.53 -2.95
N THR A 166 5.91 -6.82 -2.95
CA THR A 166 5.01 -7.89 -2.53
C THR A 166 5.73 -8.75 -1.51
N LEU A 167 5.08 -8.98 -0.37
CA LEU A 167 5.53 -9.89 0.66
C LEU A 167 4.65 -11.15 0.61
N ASN A 168 5.25 -12.25 0.17
CA ASN A 168 4.65 -13.56 0.21
C ASN A 168 5.03 -14.23 1.53
N VAL A 169 4.08 -14.83 2.21
CA VAL A 169 4.34 -15.57 3.46
C VAL A 169 3.79 -16.98 3.33
N GLN A 170 4.60 -17.98 3.65
CA GLN A 170 4.18 -19.37 3.71
C GLN A 170 4.34 -19.88 5.14
N ILE A 171 3.21 -20.19 5.78
CA ILE A 171 3.20 -20.75 7.13
C ILE A 171 2.77 -22.20 7.01
N THR A 172 3.68 -23.10 7.38
CA THR A 172 3.43 -24.54 7.36
C THR A 172 2.57 -24.95 8.53
N LYS A 173 1.89 -26.08 8.39
CA LYS A 173 1.10 -26.68 9.47
C LYS A 173 1.94 -26.79 10.77
N ASP A 174 1.30 -26.47 11.90
CA ASP A 174 1.87 -26.55 13.26
C ASP A 174 3.13 -25.69 13.48
N SER A 175 3.37 -24.66 12.66
CA SER A 175 4.60 -23.85 12.73
C SER A 175 4.51 -22.61 13.62
N ILE A 176 3.31 -22.21 14.04
CA ILE A 176 3.12 -21.05 14.95
C ILE A 176 3.00 -21.54 16.38
N HIS A 177 1.99 -22.37 16.63
CA HIS A 177 1.71 -23.01 17.91
C HIS A 177 1.37 -24.48 17.70
N HIS A 178 1.30 -25.25 18.79
CA HIS A 178 0.93 -26.65 18.70
C HIS A 178 -0.51 -26.77 18.15
N ASN A 179 -0.66 -27.40 16.98
CA ASN A 179 -1.90 -27.52 16.19
C ASN A 179 -2.32 -26.27 15.40
N GLU A 180 -1.47 -25.24 15.28
CA GLU A 180 -1.77 -24.01 14.53
C GLU A 180 -0.61 -23.58 13.61
N PRO A 181 -0.88 -23.27 12.33
CA PRO A 181 -2.17 -23.44 11.66
C PRO A 181 -2.49 -24.91 11.41
N THR A 182 -3.77 -25.29 11.38
CA THR A 182 -4.19 -26.70 11.17
C THR A 182 -3.81 -27.28 9.80
N GLU A 183 -3.57 -26.41 8.83
CA GLU A 183 -3.00 -26.72 7.51
C GLU A 183 -2.07 -25.59 7.04
N THR A 184 -1.30 -25.85 5.97
CA THR A 184 -0.42 -24.85 5.38
C THR A 184 -1.23 -23.74 4.71
N VAL A 185 -0.89 -22.50 5.05
CA VAL A 185 -1.53 -21.27 4.58
C VAL A 185 -0.52 -20.36 3.90
N TYR A 186 -1.04 -19.52 3.02
CA TYR A 186 -0.26 -18.58 2.25
C TYR A 186 -0.88 -17.19 2.35
N PHE A 187 -0.01 -16.20 2.54
CA PHE A 187 -0.38 -14.79 2.58
C PHE A 187 0.29 -14.09 1.40
N ILE A 188 -0.43 -13.22 0.72
CA ILE A 188 0.12 -12.30 -0.28
C ILE A 188 -0.25 -10.89 0.15
N ALA A 189 0.76 -10.07 0.44
CA ALA A 189 0.63 -8.68 0.83
C ALA A 189 1.27 -7.79 -0.23
N VAL A 190 0.50 -6.92 -0.86
CA VAL A 190 0.99 -6.00 -1.90
C VAL A 190 0.99 -4.58 -1.35
N TYR A 191 2.09 -3.85 -1.52
CA TYR A 191 2.25 -2.48 -1.03
C TYR A 191 2.28 -1.47 -2.19
N ASN A 192 1.77 -0.27 -1.94
CA ASN A 192 1.93 0.85 -2.85
C ASN A 192 3.26 1.57 -2.63
N THR A 193 3.53 2.56 -3.48
CA THR A 193 4.74 3.39 -3.44
C THR A 193 4.88 4.23 -2.16
N ASN A 194 3.80 4.39 -1.39
CA ASN A 194 3.80 5.14 -0.13
C ASN A 194 4.03 4.24 1.09
N GLY A 195 4.32 2.95 0.87
CA GLY A 195 4.52 2.01 1.97
C GLY A 195 3.25 1.50 2.61
N ILE A 196 2.09 1.66 1.96
CA ILE A 196 0.81 1.22 2.50
C ILE A 196 0.36 -0.07 1.84
N LEU A 197 -0.09 -1.01 2.66
CA LEU A 197 -0.71 -2.25 2.23
C LEU A 197 -1.91 -1.94 1.33
N SER A 198 -1.80 -2.29 0.06
CA SER A 198 -2.81 -2.06 -0.97
C SER A 198 -3.77 -3.24 -1.10
N SER A 199 -3.27 -4.46 -0.94
CA SER A 199 -4.11 -5.66 -0.89
C SER A 199 -3.48 -6.74 -0.05
N PHE A 200 -4.33 -7.53 0.60
CA PHE A 200 -3.96 -8.67 1.39
C PHE A 200 -4.88 -9.84 1.06
N LYS A 201 -4.29 -11.00 0.78
CA LYS A 201 -5.03 -12.24 0.57
C LYS A 201 -4.43 -13.36 1.40
N LEU A 202 -5.31 -14.10 2.05
CA LEU A 202 -5.00 -15.35 2.72
C LEU A 202 -5.68 -16.50 1.98
N TYR A 203 -4.94 -17.57 1.70
CA TYR A 203 -5.49 -18.77 1.08
C TYR A 203 -4.84 -20.04 1.62
N THR A 204 -5.55 -21.16 1.52
CA THR A 204 -5.04 -22.49 1.85
C THR A 204 -4.23 -23.08 0.70
N SER A 205 -3.57 -24.22 0.94
CA SER A 205 -2.85 -24.97 -0.10
C SER A 205 -3.72 -25.40 -1.29
N GLY A 206 -5.04 -25.41 -1.15
CA GLY A 206 -5.99 -25.65 -2.25
C GLY A 206 -6.30 -24.42 -3.11
N ASN A 207 -5.63 -23.29 -2.90
CA ASN A 207 -5.98 -21.97 -3.46
C ASN A 207 -7.39 -21.49 -3.09
N VAL A 208 -7.90 -21.95 -1.94
CA VAL A 208 -9.18 -21.47 -1.41
C VAL A 208 -8.90 -20.17 -0.66
N VAL A 209 -9.47 -19.07 -1.13
CA VAL A 209 -9.36 -17.75 -0.49
C VAL A 209 -10.16 -17.77 0.81
N ILE A 210 -9.55 -17.29 1.89
CA ILE A 210 -10.14 -17.22 3.23
C ILE A 210 -10.37 -15.76 3.63
N VAL A 211 -9.40 -14.90 3.34
CA VAL A 211 -9.49 -13.45 3.59
C VAL A 211 -9.06 -12.70 2.34
N ASP A 212 -9.82 -11.67 1.96
CA ASP A 212 -9.49 -10.72 0.91
C ASP A 212 -9.78 -9.30 1.40
N ILE A 213 -8.72 -8.50 1.55
CA ILE A 213 -8.78 -7.11 1.98
C ILE A 213 -8.07 -6.24 0.95
N SER A 214 -8.65 -5.09 0.62
CA SER A 214 -8.02 -4.11 -0.27
C SER A 214 -8.17 -2.69 0.24
N LEU A 215 -7.13 -1.89 0.03
CA LEU A 215 -7.17 -0.45 0.23
C LEU A 215 -8.16 0.18 -0.77
N GLU A 216 -9.08 0.97 -0.25
CA GLU A 216 -9.95 1.81 -1.03
C GLU A 216 -9.14 2.99 -1.57
N SER A 217 -8.77 2.90 -2.84
CA SER A 217 -8.23 4.05 -3.54
C SER A 217 -9.37 4.84 -4.16
N LEU A 218 -9.56 6.09 -3.71
CA LEU A 218 -10.28 7.05 -4.51
C LEU A 218 -9.44 7.32 -5.76
N PRO A 219 -9.98 7.21 -6.98
CA PRO A 219 -9.21 7.41 -8.20
C PRO A 219 -9.05 8.91 -8.48
N ILE A 220 -8.46 9.66 -7.53
CA ILE A 220 -8.28 11.12 -7.61
C ILE A 220 -7.46 11.49 -8.85
N ILE A 221 -6.43 10.69 -9.17
CA ILE A 221 -5.62 10.88 -10.37
C ILE A 221 -6.45 10.67 -11.65
N ALA A 222 -7.38 9.72 -11.66
CA ALA A 222 -8.29 9.52 -12.79
C ALA A 222 -9.24 10.71 -12.95
N ILE A 223 -9.73 11.29 -11.84
CA ILE A 223 -10.59 12.47 -11.88
C ILE A 223 -9.83 13.68 -12.46
N VAL A 224 -8.64 13.97 -11.95
CA VAL A 224 -7.83 15.12 -12.41
C VAL A 224 -7.40 14.95 -13.87
N SER A 225 -6.96 13.76 -14.26
CA SER A 225 -6.59 13.47 -15.66
C SER A 225 -7.79 13.56 -16.61
N THR A 226 -8.97 13.09 -16.21
CA THR A 226 -10.21 13.19 -17.01
C THR A 226 -10.62 14.65 -17.18
N ILE A 227 -10.58 15.46 -16.12
CA ILE A 227 -10.86 16.90 -16.19
C ILE A 227 -9.86 17.60 -17.13
N GLY A 228 -8.58 17.28 -17.02
CA GLY A 228 -7.53 17.84 -17.88
C GLY A 228 -7.76 17.50 -19.36
N LEU A 229 -8.15 16.26 -19.66
CA LEU A 229 -8.40 15.79 -21.02
C LEU A 229 -9.65 16.45 -21.64
N VAL A 230 -10.71 16.61 -20.85
CA VAL A 230 -11.93 17.34 -21.26
C VAL A 230 -11.61 18.80 -21.55
N LEU A 231 -10.85 19.48 -20.69
CA LEU A 231 -10.44 20.87 -20.91
C LEU A 231 -9.58 21.02 -22.18
N ALA A 232 -8.62 20.12 -22.39
CA ALA A 232 -7.78 20.12 -23.58
C ALA A 232 -8.64 19.94 -24.86
N PHE A 233 -9.61 19.03 -24.82
CA PHE A 233 -10.53 18.80 -25.93
C PHE A 233 -11.40 20.03 -26.25
N VAL A 234 -11.97 20.68 -25.24
CA VAL A 234 -12.78 21.91 -25.41
C VAL A 234 -11.93 23.05 -25.97
N CYS A 235 -10.73 23.28 -25.43
CA CYS A 235 -9.80 24.28 -25.95
C CYS A 235 -9.44 24.03 -27.43
N SER A 236 -9.25 22.75 -27.81
CA SER A 236 -8.96 22.35 -29.18
C SER A 236 -10.11 22.70 -30.13
N ILE A 237 -11.36 22.46 -29.71
CA ILE A 237 -12.56 22.83 -30.48
C ILE A 237 -12.68 24.34 -30.62
N VAL A 238 -12.50 25.10 -29.54
CA VAL A 238 -12.58 26.58 -29.56
C VAL A 238 -11.52 27.17 -30.50
N LEU A 239 -10.28 26.67 -30.42
CA LEU A 239 -9.19 27.08 -31.30
C LEU A 239 -9.49 26.72 -32.76
N TYR A 240 -10.04 25.53 -33.02
CA TYR A 240 -10.45 25.11 -34.36
C TYR A 240 -11.55 26.02 -34.95
N ILE A 241 -12.60 26.30 -34.18
CA ILE A 241 -13.69 27.21 -34.60
C ILE A 241 -13.15 28.61 -34.88
N LYS A 242 -12.29 29.14 -33.99
CA LYS A 242 -11.68 30.46 -34.15
C LYS A 242 -10.82 30.52 -35.41
N LYS A 243 -10.01 29.49 -35.67
CA LYS A 243 -9.19 29.38 -36.90
C LYS A 243 -10.05 29.30 -38.16
N LYS A 244 -11.17 28.58 -38.12
CA LYS A 244 -12.11 28.45 -39.25
C LYS A 244 -12.95 29.71 -39.52
N ARG A 245 -13.11 30.62 -38.54
CA ARG A 245 -13.77 31.92 -38.75
C ARG A 245 -12.84 33.02 -39.27
N ILE A 246 -11.54 32.87 -39.08
CA ILE A 246 -10.52 33.85 -39.51
C ILE A 246 -10.06 33.58 -40.95
N ASN A 247 -10.16 32.33 -41.41
CA ASN A 247 -9.99 31.93 -42.82
C ASN A 247 -11.34 31.88 -43.54
#